data_AF-A0A1Y4VHR6-F1
#
_entry.id   AF-A0A1Y4VHR6-F1
#
_cell.length_a   1.000
_cell.length_b   1.000
_cell.length_c   1.000
_cell.angle_alpha   90.00
_cell.angle_beta   90.00
_cell.angle_gamma   90.00
#
_symmetry.space_group_name_H-M   'P 1'
#
loop_
_entity.id
_entity.type
_entity.pdbx_description
1 polymer ?
#
loop_
_entity_poly.entity_id
_entity_poly.type
_entity_poly.pdbx_seq_one_letter_code
_entity_poly.pdbx_strand_id
1 'polypeptide(L)' 'MKCGYCGREMLKGYIPTPAIEWIPAYGKSKMRYTGEKEEGFRLGKQHFFDMKKQPAWYCPACDVITIDCKCTE' A
#
# COMPACT_ATOMS: atom_id res chain seq x y z
N MET A 1 9.15 5.60 10.99
CA MET A 1 7.82 6.24 10.91
C MET A 1 7.14 6.07 12.26
N LYS A 2 6.40 7.07 12.76
CA LYS A 2 5.60 6.91 13.98
C LYS A 2 4.17 6.48 13.63
N CYS A 3 3.58 5.62 14.46
CA CYS A 3 2.19 5.21 14.32
C CYS A 3 1.28 6.42 14.57
N GLY A 4 0.36 6.70 13.65
CA GLY A 4 -0.62 7.79 13.79
C GLY A 4 -1.63 7.59 14.93
N TYR A 5 -1.80 6.36 15.42
CA TYR A 5 -2.75 6.03 16.49
C TYR A 5 -2.13 6.10 17.88
N CYS A 6 -0.99 5.42 18.11
CA CYS A 6 -0.37 5.35 19.44
C CYS A 6 0.97 6.09 19.57
N GLY A 7 1.45 6.76 18.52
CA GLY A 7 2.68 7.56 18.53
C GLY A 7 4.00 6.77 18.63
N ARG A 8 3.94 5.44 18.79
CA ARG A 8 5.12 4.57 18.89
C ARG A 8 5.85 4.43 17.56
N GLU A 9 7.12 4.08 17.62
CA GLU A 9 7.89 3.75 16.42
C GLU A 9 7.35 2.48 15.74
N MET A 10 7.23 2.53 14.42
CA MET A 10 6.76 1.42 13.59
C MET A 10 7.93 0.64 13.00
N LEU A 11 7.77 -0.67 12.88
CA LEU A 11 8.72 -1.58 12.28
C LEU A 11 8.74 -1.42 10.77
N LYS A 12 9.89 -1.08 10.19
CA LYS A 12 10.06 -0.98 8.73
C LYS A 12 10.19 -2.36 8.12
N GLY A 13 9.46 -2.60 7.04
CA GLY A 13 9.52 -3.82 6.24
C GLY A 13 9.14 -3.54 4.79
N TYR A 14 8.77 -4.59 4.07
CA TYR A 14 8.25 -4.48 2.72
C TYR A 14 7.20 -5.54 2.44
N ILE A 15 6.23 -5.22 1.58
CA ILE A 15 5.26 -6.20 1.09
C ILE A 15 5.73 -6.72 -0.27
N PRO A 16 5.99 -8.03 -0.43
CA PRO A 16 6.45 -8.62 -1.69
C PRO A 16 5.25 -8.97 -2.56
N THR A 17 4.86 -8.10 -3.50
CA THR A 17 3.63 -8.34 -4.28
C THR A 17 3.69 -7.79 -5.70
N PRO A 18 3.19 -8.55 -6.70
CA PRO A 18 2.74 -7.96 -7.96
C PRO A 18 1.41 -7.22 -7.70
N ALA A 19 1.43 -5.89 -7.72
CA ALA A 19 0.27 -4.97 -7.61
C ALA A 19 -0.74 -5.29 -6.49
N ILE A 20 -0.58 -4.67 -5.32
CA ILE A 20 -1.67 -4.59 -4.34
C ILE A 20 -2.62 -3.49 -4.78
N GLU A 21 -3.92 -3.72 -4.62
CA GLU A 21 -4.95 -2.73 -4.90
C GLU A 21 -5.64 -2.32 -3.61
N TRP A 22 -5.72 -1.01 -3.36
CA TRP A 22 -6.61 -0.51 -2.31
C TRP A 22 -7.99 -0.29 -2.89
N ILE A 23 -8.98 -1.04 -2.38
CA ILE A 23 -10.39 -0.92 -2.73
C ILE A 23 -11.11 -0.38 -1.48
N PRO A 24 -11.92 0.69 -1.58
CA PRO A 24 -12.72 1.16 -0.44
C PRO A 24 -13.69 0.06 0.01
N ALA A 25 -14.12 0.08 1.27
CA ALA A 25 -14.92 -0.98 1.91
C ALA A 25 -16.23 -1.35 1.17
N TYR A 26 -16.71 -0.49 0.26
CA TYR A 26 -17.91 -0.70 -0.56
C TYR A 26 -17.63 -0.56 -2.07
N GLY A 27 -16.36 -0.55 -2.48
CA GLY A 27 -15.94 -0.51 -3.87
C GLY A 27 -15.98 -1.89 -4.52
N LYS A 28 -16.28 -1.94 -5.82
CA LYS A 28 -16.12 -3.17 -6.61
C LYS A 28 -14.68 -3.24 -7.13
N SER A 29 -14.07 -4.42 -7.08
CA SER A 29 -12.80 -4.67 -7.80
C SER A 29 -13.03 -4.46 -9.30
N LYS A 30 -12.19 -3.65 -9.94
CA LYS A 30 -12.29 -3.46 -11.39
C LYS A 30 -11.30 -4.39 -12.09
N MET A 31 -11.76 -5.05 -13.16
CA MET A 31 -10.85 -5.81 -14.01
C MET A 31 -9.84 -4.92 -14.76
N ARG A 32 -10.15 -3.63 -14.96
CA ARG A 32 -9.30 -2.64 -15.62
C ARG A 32 -9.49 -1.27 -14.98
N TYR A 33 -8.38 -0.57 -14.73
CA TYR A 33 -8.38 0.78 -14.20
C TYR A 33 -7.97 1.74 -15.31
N THR A 34 -8.90 2.60 -15.72
CA THR A 34 -8.69 3.61 -16.76
C THR A 34 -9.12 5.01 -16.30
N GLY A 35 -9.07 5.29 -14.99
CA GLY A 35 -9.54 6.56 -14.40
C GLY A 35 -8.67 7.04 -13.25
N GLU A 36 -8.88 8.30 -12.85
CA GLU A 36 -8.19 8.95 -11.73
C GLU A 36 -8.46 8.23 -10.39
N LYS A 37 -7.61 8.50 -9.39
CA LYS A 37 -7.50 7.78 -8.10
C LYS A 37 -8.76 7.73 -7.22
N GLU A 38 -9.88 8.29 -7.69
CA GLU A 38 -11.09 8.52 -6.90
C GLU A 38 -11.82 7.22 -6.50
N GLU A 39 -11.61 6.11 -7.22
CA GLU A 39 -12.30 4.83 -6.95
C GLU A 39 -11.35 3.69 -6.50
N GLY A 40 -10.14 4.05 -6.05
CA GLY A 40 -9.07 3.12 -5.70
C GLY A 40 -7.83 3.36 -6.56
N PHE A 41 -6.68 2.90 -6.08
CA PHE A 41 -5.41 3.07 -6.81
C PHE A 41 -4.49 1.85 -6.61
N ARG A 42 -3.71 1.57 -7.64
CA ARG A 42 -2.71 0.49 -7.60
C ARG A 42 -1.54 0.93 -6.73
N LEU A 43 -1.21 0.10 -5.75
CA LEU A 43 -0.01 0.20 -4.95
C LEU A 43 1.15 -0.37 -5.78
N GLY A 44 1.91 0.53 -6.40
CA GLY A 44 3.03 0.21 -7.30
C GLY A 44 2.68 0.34 -8.80
N LYS A 45 3.60 0.92 -9.58
CA LYS A 45 3.59 0.85 -11.05
C LYS A 45 4.10 -0.53 -11.49
N GLN A 46 3.33 -1.28 -12.28
CA GLN A 46 3.76 -2.58 -12.83
C GLN A 46 4.34 -2.44 -14.24
N HIS A 47 5.57 -2.93 -14.40
CA HIS A 47 5.86 -3.90 -15.46
C HIS A 47 5.61 -5.29 -14.87
N PHE A 48 4.94 -6.18 -15.61
CA PHE A 48 4.46 -7.51 -15.15
C PHE A 48 5.56 -8.49 -14.69
N PHE A 49 6.84 -8.12 -14.74
CA PHE A 49 7.98 -8.98 -14.40
C PHE A 49 8.79 -8.51 -13.19
N ASP A 50 8.50 -7.34 -12.61
CA ASP A 50 9.26 -6.84 -11.46
C ASP A 50 8.50 -7.06 -10.15
N MET A 51 8.96 -8.03 -9.35
CA MET A 51 8.58 -8.15 -7.93
C MET A 51 9.20 -6.99 -7.14
N LYS A 52 8.59 -5.81 -7.19
CA LYS A 52 9.04 -4.68 -6.36
C LYS A 52 8.69 -4.90 -4.89
N LYS A 53 9.66 -4.59 -4.02
CA LYS A 53 9.48 -4.52 -2.57
C LYS A 53 8.91 -3.16 -2.22
N GLN A 54 7.63 -3.09 -1.87
CA GLN A 54 7.01 -1.82 -1.48
C GLN A 54 7.26 -1.54 0.00
N PRO A 55 7.85 -0.39 0.38
CA PRO A 55 8.12 -0.09 1.77
C PRO A 55 6.82 0.02 2.57
N ALA A 56 6.80 -0.64 3.72
CA ALA A 56 5.68 -0.63 4.64
C ALA A 56 6.19 -0.51 6.08
N TRP A 57 5.34 0.01 6.96
CA TRP A 57 5.62 0.17 8.37
C TRP A 57 4.51 -0.48 9.18
N TYR A 58 4.87 -1.40 10.09
CA TYR A 58 3.93 -2.12 10.93
C TYR A 58 4.01 -1.63 12.39
N CYS A 59 2.86 -1.36 13.00
CA CYS A 59 2.77 -1.05 14.42
C CYS A 59 2.23 -2.27 15.19
N PRO A 60 3.06 -2.97 16.00
CA PRO A 60 2.61 -4.13 16.76
C PRO A 60 1.64 -3.81 17.90
N ALA A 61 1.57 -2.55 18.34
CA ALA A 61 0.67 -2.14 19.42
C ALA A 61 -0.76 -1.87 18.94
N CYS A 62 -0.92 -1.38 17.71
CA CYS A 62 -2.23 -1.04 17.13
C CYS A 62 -2.70 -2.05 16.08
N ASP A 63 -1.84 -2.99 15.69
CA ASP A 63 -2.07 -3.93 14.58
C ASP A 63 -2.40 -3.20 13.26
N VAL A 64 -1.64 -2.15 12.96
CA VAL A 64 -1.84 -1.31 11.76
C VAL A 64 -0.59 -1.34 10.89
N ILE A 65 -0.80 -1.46 9.57
CA ILE A 65 0.23 -1.28 8.55
C ILE A 65 0.00 0.04 7.81
N THR A 66 1.06 0.83 7.70
CA THR A 66 1.10 2.01 6.82
C THR A 66 1.98 1.70 5.62
N ILE A 67 1.48 1.98 4.42
CA ILE A 67 2.17 1.73 3.17
C ILE A 67 2.43 3.07 2.50
N ASP A 68 3.69 3.35 2.16
CA ASP A 68 3.98 4.51 1.30
C ASP A 68 3.69 4.12 -0.15
N CYS A 69 2.68 4.80 -0.69
CA CYS A 69 2.16 4.55 -2.03
C CYS A 69 2.90 5.35 -3.10
N LYS A 70 3.74 6.31 -2.72
CA LYS A 70 4.60 7.04 -3.65
C LYS A 70 5.90 6.25 -3.77
N CYS A 71 6.14 5.64 -4.93
CA CYS A 71 7.49 5.21 -5.26
C CYS A 71 8.36 6.47 -5.40
N THR A 72 9.13 6.81 -4.37
CA THR A 72 10.33 7.63 -4.56
C THR A 72 11.35 6.74 -5.26
N GLU A 73 11.57 7.00 -6.54
CA GLU A 73 12.75 6.52 -7.27
C GLU A 73 14.03 7.03 -6.59
#